data_AF-A0A917AIS3-F1
#
_entry.id   AF-A0A917AIS3-F1
#
_cell.length_a   1.000
_cell.length_b   1.000
_cell.length_c   1.000
_cell.angle_alpha   90.00
_cell.angle_beta   90.00
_cell.angle_gamma   90.00
#
_symmetry.space_group_name_H-M   'P 1'
#
loop_
_entity.id
_entity.type
_entity.pdbx_description
1 polymer ?
#
loop_
_entity_poly.entity_id
_entity_poly.type
_entity_poly.pdbx_seq_one_letter_code
_entity_poly.pdbx_strand_id
1 'polypeptide(L)'
;MDKKKQLTDQIKVVINKFEEEYAKDINSGVLQLIYKRYKKALEILENNEDVKGINILGGVRAYMDSYNDYQNTILGELHKAEKLIKEL
;
A
#
# COMPACT_ATOMS: atom_id res chain seq x y z
N MET A 1 8.05 -11.53 -16.29
CA MET A 1 7.99 -10.12 -15.82
C MET A 1 8.46 -10.11 -14.38
N ASP A 2 9.34 -9.18 -14.00
CA ASP A 2 9.94 -9.14 -12.66
C ASP A 2 8.88 -8.77 -11.60
N LYS A 3 8.60 -9.69 -10.67
CA LYS A 3 7.61 -9.49 -9.60
C LYS A 3 7.99 -8.33 -8.68
N LYS A 4 9.28 -8.09 -8.46
CA LYS A 4 9.74 -6.95 -7.65
C LYS A 4 9.37 -5.64 -8.33
N LYS A 5 9.60 -5.53 -9.65
CA LYS A 5 9.17 -4.37 -10.45
C LYS A 5 7.65 -4.18 -10.41
N GLN A 6 6.88 -5.25 -10.58
CA GLN A 6 5.42 -5.19 -10.49
C GLN A 6 4.94 -4.67 -9.12
N LEU A 7 5.56 -5.16 -8.04
CA LEU A 7 5.26 -4.69 -6.70
C LEU A 7 5.60 -3.20 -6.54
N THR A 8 6.79 -2.77 -7.00
CA THR A 8 7.20 -1.36 -6.96
C THR A 8 6.20 -0.47 -7.69
N ASP A 9 5.80 -0.84 -8.91
CA ASP A 9 4.85 -0.07 -9.71
C ASP A 9 3.48 0.00 -9.01
N GLN A 10 3.00 -1.11 -8.45
CA GLN A 10 1.73 -1.16 -7.73
C GLN A 10 1.77 -0.35 -6.41
N ILE A 11 2.89 -0.34 -5.69
CA ILE A 11 3.07 0.50 -4.50
C ILE A 11 2.99 1.98 -4.86
N LYS A 12 3.58 2.39 -5.98
CA LYS A 12 3.49 3.77 -6.47
C LYS A 12 2.04 4.16 -6.79
N VAL A 13 1.26 3.27 -7.39
CA VAL A 13 -0.18 3.49 -7.64
C VAL A 13 -0.93 3.73 -6.32
N VAL A 14 -0.70 2.90 -5.30
CA VAL A 14 -1.35 3.08 -3.98
C VAL A 14 -0.97 4.43 -3.36
N ILE A 15 0.33 4.77 -3.35
CA ILE A 15 0.83 6.04 -2.80
C ILE A 15 0.18 7.24 -3.50
N ASN A 16 0.18 7.24 -4.84
CA ASN A 16 -0.38 8.35 -5.61
C ASN A 16 -1.87 8.52 -5.31
N LYS A 17 -2.62 7.42 -5.23
CA LYS A 17 -4.05 7.46 -4.93
C LYS A 17 -4.34 8.04 -3.55
N PHE A 18 -3.52 7.67 -2.58
CA PHE A 18 -3.52 8.26 -1.24
C PHE A 18 -3.25 9.78 -1.26
N GLU A 19 -2.23 10.20 -2.02
CA GLU A 19 -1.84 11.61 -2.15
C GLU A 19 -2.85 12.44 -2.95
N GLU A 20 -3.59 11.84 -3.89
CA GLU A 20 -4.59 12.52 -4.73
C GLU A 20 -5.98 12.55 -4.08
N GLU A 21 -6.47 11.39 -3.60
CA GLU A 21 -7.85 11.25 -3.12
C GLU A 21 -7.98 11.50 -1.61
N TYR A 22 -6.89 11.30 -0.84
CA TYR A 22 -6.92 11.34 0.62
C TYR A 22 -5.97 12.38 1.24
N ALA A 23 -5.47 13.34 0.45
CA ALA A 23 -4.47 14.34 0.89
C ALA A 23 -4.81 15.03 2.23
N LYS A 24 -6.11 15.28 2.49
CA LYS A 24 -6.59 15.94 3.71
C LYS A 24 -6.61 15.01 4.92
N ASP A 25 -6.88 13.72 4.70
CA ASP A 25 -7.17 12.74 5.76
C ASP A 25 -5.97 11.83 6.06
N ILE A 26 -5.04 11.71 5.12
CA ILE A 26 -3.86 10.84 5.19
C ILE A 26 -2.88 11.18 6.32
N ASN A 27 -3.05 12.34 6.95
CA ASN A 27 -2.20 12.77 8.06
C ASN A 27 -2.65 12.23 9.43
N SER A 28 -3.74 11.46 9.50
CA SER A 28 -4.21 10.88 10.76
C SER A 28 -4.82 9.47 10.58
N GLY A 29 -4.96 8.76 11.70
CA GLY A 29 -5.70 7.49 11.78
C GLY A 29 -5.14 6.37 10.91
N VAL A 30 -6.03 5.51 10.44
CA VAL A 30 -5.65 4.29 9.69
C VAL A 30 -5.07 4.61 8.31
N LEU A 31 -5.54 5.67 7.66
CA LEU A 31 -5.02 6.08 6.35
C LEU A 31 -3.55 6.49 6.45
N GLN A 32 -3.18 7.23 7.50
CA GLN A 32 -1.78 7.56 7.76
C GLN A 32 -0.93 6.32 7.99
N LEU A 33 -1.45 5.35 8.77
CA LEU A 33 -0.72 4.12 9.05
C LEU A 33 -0.45 3.33 7.77
N ILE A 34 -1.48 3.13 6.94
CA ILE A 34 -1.37 2.42 5.67
C ILE A 34 -0.40 3.17 4.74
N TYR A 35 -0.58 4.49 4.59
CA TYR A 35 0.30 5.30 3.74
C TYR A 35 1.77 5.21 4.14
N LYS A 36 2.09 5.36 5.44
CA LYS A 36 3.47 5.24 5.94
C LYS A 36 4.09 3.88 5.62
N ARG A 37 3.31 2.80 5.76
CA ARG A 37 3.77 1.44 5.40
C ARG A 37 4.11 1.34 3.92
N TYR A 38 3.29 1.89 3.04
CA TYR A 38 3.55 1.88 1.60
C TYR A 38 4.74 2.76 1.21
N LYS A 39 4.91 3.94 1.82
CA LYS A 39 6.11 4.77 1.62
C LYS A 39 7.38 4.04 2.08
N LYS A 40 7.34 3.35 3.22
CA LYS A 40 8.48 2.56 3.70
C LYS A 40 8.78 1.38 2.78
N ALA A 41 7.75 0.72 2.25
CA ALA A 41 7.91 -0.36 1.28
C ALA A 41 8.60 0.13 -0.01
N LEU A 42 8.22 1.32 -0.49
CA LEU A 42 8.86 1.92 -1.67
C LEU A 42 10.35 2.21 -1.41
N GLU A 43 10.68 2.79 -0.26
CA GLU A 43 12.07 3.06 0.16
C GLU A 43 12.92 1.78 0.14
N ILE A 44 12.43 0.69 0.74
CA ILE A 44 13.11 -0.62 0.78
C ILE A 44 13.35 -1.14 -0.65
N LEU A 45 12.34 -1.04 -1.53
CA LEU A 45 12.44 -1.54 -2.90
C LEU A 45 13.42 -0.75 -3.75
N GLU A 46 13.46 0.58 -3.60
CA GLU A 46 14.35 1.48 -4.33
C GLU A 46 15.80 1.40 -3.83
N ASN A 47 16.00 1.15 -2.53
CA ASN A 47 17.34 0.94 -1.95
C ASN A 47 17.91 -0.46 -2.19
N ASN A 48 17.18 -1.35 -2.89
CA ASN A 48 17.53 -2.76 -3.05
C ASN A 48 17.75 -3.51 -1.73
N GLU A 49 17.04 -3.11 -0.68
CA GLU A 49 17.01 -3.81 0.61
C GLU A 49 16.18 -5.10 0.52
N ASP A 50 16.31 -5.97 1.53
CA ASP A 50 15.56 -7.24 1.59
C ASP A 50 14.05 -6.99 1.68
N VAL A 51 13.29 -7.62 0.78
CA VAL A 51 11.82 -7.55 0.72
C VAL A 51 11.13 -8.01 2.00
N LYS A 52 11.82 -8.77 2.87
CA LYS A 52 11.34 -9.15 4.20
C LYS A 52 11.05 -7.95 5.11
N GLY A 53 11.64 -6.79 4.85
CA GLY A 53 11.35 -5.55 5.58
C GLY A 53 10.00 -4.90 5.23
N ILE A 54 9.34 -5.36 4.16
CA ILE A 54 8.09 -4.77 3.67
C ILE A 54 6.91 -5.25 4.52
N ASN A 55 6.22 -4.30 5.16
CA ASN A 55 5.03 -4.58 5.99
C ASN A 55 3.79 -3.86 5.45
N ILE A 56 3.25 -4.35 4.33
CA ILE A 56 2.03 -3.79 3.69
C ILE A 56 0.81 -4.71 3.81
N LEU A 57 0.97 -5.91 4.38
CA LEU A 57 -0.12 -6.86 4.56
C LEU A 57 -1.16 -6.36 5.56
N GLY A 58 -2.44 -6.62 5.28
CA GLY A 58 -3.56 -6.23 6.14
C GLY A 58 -4.00 -4.78 6.00
N GLY A 59 -3.50 -4.03 5.01
CA GLY A 59 -3.98 -2.68 4.69
C GLY A 59 -5.45 -2.67 4.28
N VAL A 60 -5.89 -3.67 3.48
CA VAL A 60 -7.30 -3.85 3.11
C VAL A 60 -8.17 -4.00 4.36
N ARG A 61 -7.82 -4.92 5.26
CA ARG A 61 -8.59 -5.16 6.49
C ARG A 61 -8.60 -3.91 7.39
N ALA A 62 -7.46 -3.27 7.58
CA ALA A 62 -7.36 -2.08 8.40
C ALA A 62 -8.28 -0.95 7.90
N TYR A 63 -8.32 -0.71 6.60
CA TYR A 63 -9.25 0.25 6.00
C TYR A 63 -10.71 -0.15 6.27
N MET A 64 -11.06 -1.41 5.99
CA MET A 64 -12.43 -1.91 6.13
C MET A 64 -12.95 -1.82 7.57
N ASP A 65 -12.13 -2.20 8.54
CA ASP A 65 -12.48 -2.15 9.96
C ASP A 65 -12.72 -0.71 10.45
N SER A 66 -12.17 0.29 9.77
CA SER A 66 -12.27 1.71 10.15
C SER A 66 -13.40 2.46 9.43
N TYR A 67 -13.62 2.18 8.15
CA TYR A 67 -14.53 2.95 7.30
C TYR A 67 -15.76 2.19 6.81
N ASN A 68 -15.72 0.85 6.84
CA ASN A 68 -16.80 -0.02 6.35
C ASN A 68 -17.26 0.28 4.90
N ASP A 69 -16.39 0.87 4.07
CA ASP A 69 -16.67 1.24 2.68
C ASP A 69 -16.04 0.24 1.70
N TYR A 70 -16.80 -0.81 1.37
CA TYR A 70 -16.36 -1.92 0.53
C TYR A 70 -16.20 -1.57 -0.96
N GLN A 71 -16.80 -0.48 -1.42
CA GLN A 71 -16.74 -0.06 -2.82
C GLN A 71 -15.58 0.89 -3.09
N ASN A 72 -14.81 1.23 -2.06
CA ASN A 72 -13.71 2.16 -2.22
C ASN A 72 -12.64 1.62 -3.16
N THR A 73 -12.28 2.44 -4.14
CA THR A 73 -11.34 2.04 -5.19
C THR A 73 -9.91 1.88 -4.66
N ILE A 74 -9.56 2.38 -3.46
CA ILE A 74 -8.26 2.13 -2.82
C ILE A 74 -8.10 0.65 -2.43
N LEU A 75 -9.19 -0.04 -2.07
CA LEU A 75 -9.16 -1.43 -1.64
C LEU A 75 -8.63 -2.36 -2.73
N GLY A 76 -9.01 -2.10 -3.98
CA GLY A 76 -8.51 -2.85 -5.14
C GLY A 76 -6.99 -2.69 -5.29
N GLU A 77 -6.47 -1.48 -5.13
CA GLU A 77 -5.04 -1.21 -5.27
C GLU A 77 -4.22 -1.77 -4.09
N LEU A 78 -4.76 -1.69 -2.86
CA LEU A 78 -4.19 -2.34 -1.69
C LEU A 78 -4.13 -3.86 -1.88
N HIS A 79 -5.24 -4.47 -2.31
CA HIS A 79 -5.33 -5.91 -2.50
C HIS A 79 -4.34 -6.43 -3.55
N LYS A 80 -4.18 -5.71 -4.67
CA LYS A 80 -3.18 -6.06 -5.71
C LYS A 80 -1.76 -6.07 -5.13
N ALA A 81 -1.39 -5.03 -4.37
CA ALA A 81 -0.07 -4.96 -3.74
C ALA A 81 0.14 -6.09 -2.72
N GLU A 82 -0.86 -6.36 -1.88
CA GLU A 82 -0.82 -7.45 -0.89
C GLU A 82 -0.71 -8.83 -1.54
N LYS A 83 -1.30 -9.03 -2.73
CA LYS A 83 -1.15 -10.26 -3.50
C LYS A 83 0.27 -10.41 -4.04
N LEU A 84 0.83 -9.35 -4.62
CA LEU A 84 2.18 -9.35 -5.19
C LEU A 84 3.26 -9.66 -4.14
N ILE A 85 3.16 -9.09 -2.94
CA ILE A 85 4.15 -9.36 -1.87
C ILE A 85 4.07 -10.79 -1.33
N LYS A 86 2.89 -11.44 -1.35
CA LYS A 86 2.75 -12.87 -0.96
C LYS A 86 3.34 -13.84 -1.99
N GLU A 87 3.55 -13.34 -3.20
CA GLU A 87 4.03 -14.11 -4.35
C GLU A 87 5.55 -13.96 -4.58
N LEU A 88 6.21 -13.10 -3.80
CA LEU A 88 7.66 -12.91 -3.73
C LEU A 88 8.27 -13.82 -2.65
#